data_AF-A0A7S1SVA8-F1
#
_entry.id   AF-A0A7S1SVA8-F1
#
_cell.length_a   1.000
_cell.length_b   1.000
_cell.length_c   1.000
_cell.angle_alpha   90.00
_cell.angle_beta   90.00
_cell.angle_gamma   90.00
#
_symmetry.space_group_name_H-M   'P 1'
#
loop_
_entity.id
_entity.type
_entity.pdbx_description
1 polymer ?
#
loop_
_entity_poly.entity_id
_entity_poly.type
_entity_poly.pdbx_seq_one_letter_code
_entity_poly.pdbx_strand_id
1 'polypeptide(L)'
;GAPSPDFGYLCFAPEAAEAMHWTPFQVAAVQYLHAKYGSDPHGWGVEGQQLVAFLLGVASHMIADINWHGLGEASPGWRVPLGRGYLKEQGGVNFGCDGALCQQSHSVGDTGGEFVLGMQSSLEWMSWEWVLPVDDLVA
;
A
#
# COMPACT_ATOMS: atom_id res chain seq x y z
N GLY A 1 2.24 1.28 8.98
CA GLY A 1 2.84 1.01 7.67
C GLY A 1 1.91 0.15 6.85
N ALA A 2 2.00 -1.18 6.97
CA ALA A 2 1.23 -2.13 6.15
C ALA A 2 -0.30 -1.92 6.01
N PRO A 3 -1.07 -1.55 7.06
CA PRO A 3 -2.50 -1.28 6.93
C PRO A 3 -2.81 0.11 6.35
N SER A 4 -1.78 0.93 6.14
CA SER A 4 -1.87 2.16 5.37
C SER A 4 -1.39 1.86 3.94
N PRO A 5 -2.10 2.34 2.91
CA PRO A 5 -3.10 3.41 3.01
C PRO A 5 -4.54 3.00 3.32
N ASP A 6 -4.89 1.72 3.16
CA ASP A 6 -6.28 1.25 3.13
C ASP A 6 -7.15 1.57 4.33
N PHE A 7 -6.55 1.69 5.53
CA PHE A 7 -7.26 2.14 6.73
C PHE A 7 -8.10 3.41 6.49
N GLY A 8 -7.61 4.35 5.66
CA GLY A 8 -8.30 5.60 5.39
C GLY A 8 -9.63 5.46 4.64
N TYR A 9 -9.83 4.35 3.91
CA TYR A 9 -11.10 4.03 3.24
C TYR A 9 -12.22 3.73 4.22
N LEU A 10 -11.92 3.07 5.34
CA LEU A 10 -12.91 2.68 6.34
C LEU A 10 -13.19 3.80 7.36
N CYS A 11 -12.26 4.72 7.53
CA CYS A 11 -12.29 5.60 8.68
C CYS A 11 -12.78 7.03 8.35
N PHE A 12 -12.22 7.75 7.37
CA PHE A 12 -12.66 9.15 7.11
C PHE A 12 -12.07 9.88 5.90
N ALA A 13 -11.13 9.32 5.14
CA ALA A 13 -10.41 10.07 4.10
C ALA A 13 -10.06 9.19 2.89
N PRO A 14 -11.06 8.69 2.13
CA PRO A 14 -10.83 7.75 1.04
C PRO A 14 -9.97 8.35 -0.08
N GLU A 15 -10.07 9.65 -0.36
CA GLU A 15 -9.24 10.31 -1.38
C GLU A 15 -7.78 10.43 -0.93
N ALA A 16 -7.54 10.71 0.36
CA ALA A 16 -6.19 10.78 0.90
C ALA A 16 -5.57 9.38 1.00
N ALA A 17 -6.36 8.38 1.41
CA ALA A 17 -5.98 6.98 1.38
C ALA A 17 -5.56 6.57 -0.03
N GLU A 18 -6.38 6.88 -1.03
CA GLU A 18 -6.08 6.58 -2.42
C GLU A 18 -4.81 7.30 -2.90
N ALA A 19 -4.66 8.59 -2.61
CA ALA A 19 -3.50 9.37 -3.02
C ALA A 19 -2.17 8.80 -2.48
N MET A 20 -2.20 8.25 -1.26
CA MET A 20 -1.03 7.66 -0.60
C MET A 20 -0.48 6.42 -1.29
N HIS A 21 -1.30 5.70 -2.07
CA HIS A 21 -0.84 4.56 -2.89
C HIS A 21 0.16 5.00 -3.95
N TRP A 22 0.04 6.25 -4.45
CA TRP A 22 0.66 6.62 -5.71
C TRP A 22 1.98 7.37 -5.57
N THR A 23 2.81 7.27 -6.62
CA THR A 23 4.14 7.88 -6.70
C THR A 23 4.18 9.37 -6.33
N PRO A 24 3.20 10.23 -6.69
CA PRO A 24 3.20 11.62 -6.27
C PRO A 24 3.27 11.82 -4.75
N PHE A 25 2.52 11.04 -3.97
CA PHE A 25 2.59 11.09 -2.51
C PHE A 25 3.96 10.66 -2.00
N GLN A 26 4.49 9.54 -2.52
CA GLN A 26 5.80 9.02 -2.09
C GLN A 26 6.93 10.01 -2.37
N VAL A 27 6.89 10.69 -3.52
CA VAL A 27 7.85 11.75 -3.86
C VAL A 27 7.75 12.92 -2.88
N ALA A 28 6.53 13.39 -2.60
CA ALA A 28 6.31 14.47 -1.63
C ALA A 28 6.78 14.08 -0.23
N ALA A 29 6.52 12.85 0.20
CA ALA A 29 6.91 12.34 1.51
C ALA A 29 8.44 12.24 1.67
N VAL A 30 9.16 11.78 0.64
CA VAL A 30 10.64 11.75 0.67
C VAL A 30 11.23 13.17 0.66
N GLN A 31 10.64 14.08 -0.11
CA GLN A 31 11.04 15.49 -0.09
C GLN A 31 10.85 16.11 1.30
N TYR A 32 9.71 15.86 1.93
CA TYR A 32 9.41 16.29 3.29
C TYR A 32 10.40 15.70 4.31
N LEU A 33 10.66 14.39 4.25
CA LEU A 33 11.62 13.69 5.11
C LEU A 33 12.99 14.38 5.06
N HIS A 34 13.51 14.63 3.85
CA HIS A 34 14.80 15.31 3.68
C HIS A 34 14.78 16.77 4.17
N ALA A 35 13.67 17.48 3.99
CA ALA A 35 13.54 18.86 4.45
C ALA A 35 13.51 18.96 5.98
N LYS A 36 12.83 18.03 6.66
CA LYS A 36 12.66 18.06 8.12
C LYS A 36 13.82 17.42 8.88
N TYR A 37 14.29 16.27 8.42
CA TYR A 37 15.29 15.46 9.13
C TYR A 37 16.69 15.53 8.48
N GLY A 38 16.83 16.20 7.34
CA GLY A 38 18.07 16.28 6.57
C GLY A 38 18.25 15.10 5.60
N SER A 39 19.31 15.14 4.78
CA SER A 39 19.56 14.12 3.76
C SER A 39 20.43 12.95 4.24
N ASP A 40 20.98 13.01 5.45
CA ASP A 40 21.80 11.94 6.03
C ASP A 40 20.94 11.03 6.91
N PRO A 41 20.68 9.77 6.51
CA PRO A 41 19.87 8.83 7.29
C PRO A 41 20.40 8.55 8.70
N HIS A 42 21.71 8.72 8.93
CA HIS A 42 22.31 8.52 10.24
C HIS A 42 21.92 9.63 11.24
N GLY A 43 21.41 10.77 10.77
CA GLY A 43 21.00 11.91 11.59
C GLY A 43 19.51 11.98 11.95
N TRP A 44 18.67 11.06 11.42
CA TRP A 44 17.21 11.19 11.46
C TRP A 44 16.53 11.01 12.81
N GLY A 45 17.24 10.58 13.85
CA GLY A 45 16.63 10.31 15.16
C GLY A 45 15.56 9.22 15.10
N VAL A 46 14.77 9.07 16.16
CA VAL A 46 13.74 8.02 16.26
C VAL A 46 12.53 8.39 15.39
N GLU A 47 12.15 9.66 15.36
CA GLU A 47 10.98 10.15 14.64
C GLU A 47 11.16 10.00 13.13
N GLY A 48 12.32 10.40 12.59
CA GLY A 48 12.61 10.21 11.17
C GLY A 48 12.71 8.73 10.77
N GLN A 49 13.23 7.88 11.66
CA GLN A 49 13.24 6.42 11.44
C GLN A 49 11.82 5.83 11.41
N GLN A 50 10.93 6.30 12.29
CA GLN A 50 9.52 5.89 12.29
C GLN A 50 8.81 6.33 11.01
N LEU A 51 9.05 7.55 10.53
CA LEU A 51 8.50 8.03 9.26
C LEU A 51 8.99 7.17 8.09
N VAL A 52 10.28 6.84 8.03
CA VAL A 52 10.84 5.98 6.98
C VAL A 52 10.24 4.58 7.01
N ALA A 53 10.14 3.96 8.20
CA ALA A 53 9.52 2.65 8.35
C ALA A 53 8.05 2.67 7.90
N PHE A 54 7.33 3.75 8.20
CA PHE A 54 5.97 3.96 7.71
C PHE A 54 5.91 4.05 6.18
N LEU A 55 6.75 4.89 5.57
CA LEU A 55 6.78 5.10 4.11
C LEU A 55 7.20 3.84 3.34
N LEU A 56 8.13 3.05 3.88
CA LEU A 56 8.49 1.74 3.31
C LEU A 56 7.30 0.77 3.35
N GLY A 57 6.49 0.80 4.41
CA GLY A 57 5.24 0.05 4.47
C GLY A 57 4.25 0.45 3.37
N VAL A 58 4.04 1.75 3.18
CA VAL A 58 3.16 2.29 2.12
C VAL A 58 3.68 1.91 0.72
N ALA A 59 4.99 2.03 0.48
CA ALA A 59 5.59 1.64 -0.79
C ALA A 59 5.48 0.14 -1.05
N SER A 60 5.65 -0.69 -0.01
CA SER A 60 5.46 -2.14 -0.11
C SER A 60 4.02 -2.49 -0.50
N HIS A 61 3.03 -1.77 0.06
CA HIS A 61 1.62 -1.92 -0.28
C HIS A 61 1.38 -1.59 -1.76
N MET A 62 1.79 -0.40 -2.23
CA MET A 62 1.68 -0.02 -3.65
C MET A 62 2.25 -1.09 -4.60
N ILE A 63 3.41 -1.66 -4.27
CA ILE A 63 4.05 -2.69 -5.10
C ILE A 63 3.19 -3.96 -5.15
N ALA A 64 2.54 -4.33 -4.05
CA ALA A 64 1.60 -5.45 -4.04
C ALA A 64 0.41 -5.17 -4.96
N ASP A 65 -0.15 -3.96 -4.95
CA ASP A 65 -1.31 -3.59 -5.77
C ASP A 65 -1.06 -3.74 -7.26
N ILE A 66 0.17 -3.50 -7.73
CA ILE A 66 0.52 -3.70 -9.14
C ILE A 66 0.17 -5.12 -9.59
N ASN A 67 0.53 -6.13 -8.81
CA ASN A 67 0.28 -7.53 -9.15
C ASN A 67 -1.15 -7.99 -8.79
N TRP A 68 -1.74 -7.42 -7.73
CA TRP A 68 -3.08 -7.76 -7.29
C TRP A 68 -4.16 -7.18 -8.21
N HIS A 69 -4.03 -5.91 -8.57
CA HIS A 69 -5.00 -5.20 -9.40
C HIS A 69 -4.66 -5.22 -10.89
N GLY A 70 -3.40 -5.48 -11.26
CA GLY A 70 -3.00 -5.43 -12.66
C GLY A 70 -2.80 -4.02 -13.17
N LEU A 71 -2.23 -3.14 -12.34
CA LEU A 71 -2.06 -1.73 -12.68
C LEU A 71 -1.18 -1.54 -13.94
N GLY A 72 -1.42 -0.45 -14.67
CA GLY A 72 -0.70 -0.16 -15.94
C GLY A 72 -1.56 -0.22 -17.21
N GLU A 73 -2.87 -0.35 -17.09
CA GLU A 73 -3.82 -0.28 -18.22
C GLU A 73 -3.91 1.13 -18.84
N ALA A 74 -3.68 2.17 -18.04
CA ALA A 74 -3.79 3.57 -18.48
C ALA A 74 -2.53 4.03 -19.21
N SER A 75 -2.70 4.72 -20.35
CA SER A 75 -1.59 5.18 -21.19
C SER A 75 -0.69 6.23 -20.53
N PRO A 76 0.66 6.19 -20.73
CA PRO A 76 1.40 5.22 -21.53
C PRO A 76 1.58 3.93 -20.72
N GLY A 77 0.83 2.87 -21.07
CA GLY A 77 0.62 1.72 -20.19
C GLY A 77 1.95 1.09 -19.78
N TRP A 78 2.19 1.01 -18.48
CA TRP A 78 3.23 0.13 -17.96
C TRP A 78 2.78 -1.29 -18.27
N ARG A 79 3.47 -1.96 -19.20
CA ARG A 79 3.11 -3.29 -19.73
C ARG A 79 3.28 -4.43 -18.72
N VAL A 80 3.37 -4.14 -17.44
CA VAL A 80 3.55 -5.12 -16.37
C VAL A 80 2.54 -4.78 -15.26
N PRO A 81 1.52 -5.62 -15.02
CA PRO A 81 1.34 -6.99 -15.51
C PRO A 81 0.33 -7.08 -16.67
N LEU A 82 0.52 -6.32 -17.76
CA LEU A 82 -0.35 -6.33 -18.95
C LEU A 82 -1.85 -6.09 -18.65
N GLY A 83 -2.19 -5.38 -17.57
CA GLY A 83 -3.58 -5.20 -17.17
C GLY A 83 -4.24 -6.45 -16.57
N ARG A 84 -3.44 -7.42 -16.10
CA ARG A 84 -3.91 -8.70 -15.54
C ARG A 84 -3.44 -8.84 -14.10
N GLY A 85 -4.30 -8.48 -13.18
CA GLY A 85 -4.09 -8.67 -11.74
C GLY A 85 -4.78 -9.91 -11.21
N TYR A 86 -4.30 -10.44 -10.08
CA TYR A 86 -4.94 -11.55 -9.39
C TYR A 86 -6.44 -11.33 -9.13
N LEU A 87 -6.82 -10.17 -8.58
CA LEU A 87 -8.21 -9.84 -8.26
C LEU A 87 -9.07 -9.67 -9.52
N LYS A 88 -8.50 -9.16 -10.61
CA LYS A 88 -9.21 -9.03 -11.88
C LYS A 88 -9.50 -10.39 -12.49
N GLU A 89 -8.51 -11.28 -12.53
CA GLU A 89 -8.65 -12.62 -13.10
C GLU A 89 -9.54 -13.51 -12.22
N GLN A 90 -9.38 -13.45 -10.89
CA GLN A 90 -10.27 -14.12 -9.94
C GLN A 90 -11.71 -13.61 -10.08
N GLY A 91 -11.90 -12.29 -10.18
CA GLY A 91 -13.18 -11.65 -10.43
C GLY A 91 -13.87 -12.18 -11.69
N GLY A 92 -13.15 -12.20 -12.81
CA GLY A 92 -13.67 -12.67 -14.09
C GLY A 92 -14.04 -14.15 -14.09
N VAL A 93 -13.17 -15.02 -13.54
CA VAL A 93 -13.39 -16.47 -13.55
C VAL A 93 -14.42 -16.90 -12.52
N ASN A 94 -14.34 -16.40 -11.29
CA ASN A 94 -15.13 -16.92 -10.17
C ASN A 94 -16.46 -16.19 -9.98
N PHE A 95 -16.53 -14.92 -10.36
CA PHE A 95 -17.68 -14.05 -10.06
C PHE A 95 -18.31 -13.42 -11.32
N GLY A 96 -17.71 -13.62 -12.50
CA GLY A 96 -18.18 -12.98 -13.74
C GLY A 96 -18.05 -11.45 -13.71
N CYS A 97 -17.17 -10.92 -12.86
CA CYS A 97 -16.87 -9.49 -12.78
C CYS A 97 -16.01 -9.05 -13.96
N ASP A 98 -16.18 -7.79 -14.40
CA ASP A 98 -15.23 -7.12 -15.30
C ASP A 98 -14.55 -5.95 -14.56
N GLY A 99 -13.24 -5.80 -14.75
CA GLY A 99 -12.41 -4.78 -14.09
C GLY A 99 -11.81 -5.17 -12.73
N ALA A 100 -10.93 -4.29 -12.22
CA ALA A 100 -10.06 -4.56 -11.05
C ALA A 100 -10.70 -4.26 -9.67
N LEU A 101 -11.95 -3.77 -9.63
CA LEU A 101 -12.62 -3.31 -8.41
C LEU A 101 -13.83 -4.19 -8.01
N CYS A 102 -13.81 -5.46 -8.39
CA CYS A 102 -14.84 -6.42 -8.00
C CYS A 102 -14.80 -6.68 -6.48
N GLN A 103 -15.73 -6.12 -5.72
CA GLN A 103 -15.77 -6.24 -4.24
C GLN A 103 -15.76 -7.68 -3.74
N GLN A 104 -16.40 -8.61 -4.46
CA GLN A 104 -16.42 -10.02 -4.10
C GLN A 104 -15.03 -10.64 -4.23
N SER A 105 -14.30 -10.29 -5.29
CA SER A 105 -12.93 -10.73 -5.49
C SER A 105 -11.98 -10.13 -4.46
N HIS A 106 -12.13 -8.85 -4.14
CA HIS A 106 -11.42 -8.19 -3.05
C HIS A 106 -11.63 -8.94 -1.72
N SER A 107 -12.89 -9.12 -1.32
CA SER A 107 -13.20 -9.74 -0.03
C SER A 107 -12.59 -11.14 0.14
N VAL A 108 -12.69 -12.00 -0.89
CA VAL A 108 -12.12 -13.35 -0.81
C VAL A 108 -10.61 -13.37 -1.04
N GLY A 109 -10.09 -12.45 -1.86
CA GLY A 109 -8.69 -12.31 -2.17
C GLY A 109 -7.90 -11.85 -0.94
N ASP A 110 -8.34 -10.79 -0.27
CA ASP A 110 -7.70 -10.24 0.94
C ASP A 110 -7.70 -11.30 2.05
N THR A 111 -8.87 -11.89 2.31
CA THR A 111 -9.01 -12.96 3.30
C THR A 111 -8.09 -14.14 2.98
N GLY A 112 -8.06 -14.58 1.71
CA GLY A 112 -7.20 -15.67 1.27
C GLY A 112 -5.71 -15.34 1.39
N GLY A 113 -5.32 -14.09 1.10
CA GLY A 113 -3.97 -13.58 1.26
C GLY A 113 -3.46 -13.70 2.69
N GLU A 114 -4.30 -13.38 3.68
CA GLU A 114 -3.97 -13.53 5.10
C GLU A 114 -3.68 -15.00 5.48
N PHE A 115 -4.49 -15.94 5.00
CA PHE A 115 -4.24 -17.37 5.24
C PHE A 115 -2.95 -17.85 4.59
N VAL A 116 -2.68 -17.42 3.34
CA VAL A 116 -1.44 -17.76 2.63
C VAL A 116 -0.23 -17.20 3.37
N LEU A 117 -0.29 -15.93 3.82
CA LEU A 117 0.78 -15.30 4.59
C LEU A 117 1.07 -16.07 5.88
N GLY A 118 0.03 -16.44 6.63
CA GLY A 118 0.15 -17.23 7.86
C GLY A 118 0.66 -18.66 7.65
N MET A 119 0.55 -19.23 6.44
CA MET A 119 1.14 -20.52 6.09
C MET A 119 2.58 -20.43 5.59
N GLN A 120 2.94 -19.34 4.92
CA GLN A 120 4.23 -19.19 4.23
C GLN A 120 5.30 -18.50 5.08
N SER A 121 4.92 -17.80 6.15
CA SER A 121 5.85 -17.05 6.99
C SER A 121 5.51 -17.14 8.47
N SER A 122 6.51 -16.91 9.32
CA SER A 122 6.25 -16.64 10.74
C SER A 122 5.61 -15.27 10.87
N LEU A 123 4.55 -15.17 11.69
CA LEU A 123 3.87 -13.91 12.00
C LEU A 123 4.33 -13.30 13.34
N GLU A 124 5.39 -13.83 13.95
CA GLU A 124 5.90 -13.32 15.25
C GLU A 124 6.38 -11.87 15.19
N TRP A 125 6.66 -11.35 13.99
CA TRP A 125 7.00 -9.95 13.76
C TRP A 125 5.79 -9.01 13.77
N MET A 126 4.56 -9.54 13.67
CA MET A 126 3.36 -8.74 13.70
C MET A 126 3.05 -8.26 15.12
N SER A 127 2.75 -6.98 15.25
CA SER A 127 2.36 -6.33 16.51
C SER A 127 0.91 -5.88 16.44
N TRP A 128 0.20 -5.95 17.56
CA TRP A 128 -1.13 -5.35 17.72
C TRP A 128 -1.06 -3.83 17.87
N GLU A 129 0.11 -3.31 18.22
CA GLU A 129 0.39 -1.88 18.35
C GLU A 129 1.12 -1.37 17.11
N TRP A 130 0.59 -0.30 16.53
CA TRP A 130 1.11 0.33 15.34
C TRP A 130 1.56 1.75 15.66
N VAL A 131 2.76 2.11 15.20
CA VAL A 131 3.23 3.50 15.26
C VAL A 131 2.85 4.19 13.95
N LEU A 132 2.11 5.30 14.06
CA LEU A 132 1.79 6.19 12.96
C LEU A 132 2.50 7.53 13.19
N PRO A 133 3.30 8.03 12.23
CA PRO A 133 3.98 9.32 12.35
C PRO A 133 3.00 10.47 12.09
N VAL A 134 1.97 10.61 12.94
CA VAL A 134 0.82 11.51 12.70
C VAL A 134 1.28 12.95 12.50
N ASP A 135 2.22 13.43 13.32
CA ASP A 135 2.76 14.80 13.22
C ASP A 135 3.43 15.07 11.88
N ASP A 136 3.97 14.04 11.22
CA ASP A 136 4.55 14.16 9.88
C ASP A 136 3.51 14.06 8.77
N LEU A 137 2.42 13.33 9.00
CA LEU A 137 1.37 13.13 8.01
C LEU A 137 0.43 14.34 7.89
N VAL A 138 0.35 15.19 8.92
CA VAL A 138 -0.52 16.39 8.94
C VAL A 138 0.24 17.70 8.75
N ALA A 139 1.55 17.64 8.50
CA ALA A 139 2.44 18.79 8.38
C ALA A 139 2.31 19.59 7.08
#